data_AF-A0A5K1APN7-F1
#
_entry.id   AF-A0A5K1APN7-F1
#
_cell.length_a   1.000
_cell.length_b   1.000
_cell.length_c   1.000
_cell.angle_alpha   90.00
_cell.angle_beta   90.00
_cell.angle_gamma   90.00
#
_symmetry.space_group_name_H-M   'P 1'
#
loop_
_entity.id
_entity.type
_entity.pdbx_description
1 polymer ?
#
loop_
_entity_poly.entity_id
_entity_poly.type
_entity_poly.pdbx_seq_one_letter_code
_entity_poly.pdbx_strand_id
1 'polypeptide(L)'
;LPPTFNMPKSQLQSYGECVYSIGEDLLGRCAEGKSSLERFNAAVAWCISTTRPVAFGMAPFNPILGETHHVSMGSLNVLLEQ
;
A
#
# COMPACT_ATOMS: atom_id res chain seq x y z
N LEU A 1 -23.42 -1.18 -0.56
CA LEU A 1 -22.95 -2.45 -1.16
C LEU A 1 -23.30 -3.59 -0.20
N PRO A 2 -23.98 -4.67 -0.63
CA PRO A 2 -24.20 -5.82 0.25
C PRO A 2 -22.88 -6.48 0.70
N PRO A 3 -22.77 -6.99 1.94
CA PRO A 3 -21.52 -7.58 2.46
C PRO A 3 -20.97 -8.75 1.63
N THR A 4 -21.81 -9.43 0.84
CA THR A 4 -21.40 -10.52 -0.05
C THR A 4 -20.45 -10.07 -1.17
N PHE A 5 -20.44 -8.78 -1.50
CA PHE A 5 -19.50 -8.20 -2.47
C PHE A 5 -18.26 -7.60 -1.77
N ASN A 6 -18.18 -7.67 -0.45
CA ASN A 6 -17.03 -7.16 0.28
C ASN A 6 -15.96 -8.24 0.45
N MET A 7 -14.70 -7.85 0.25
CA MET A 7 -13.57 -8.65 0.72
C MET A 7 -13.49 -8.55 2.25
N PRO A 8 -12.91 -9.55 2.94
CA PRO A 8 -12.72 -9.52 4.40
C PRO A 8 -11.56 -8.58 4.81
N LYS A 9 -11.56 -7.35 4.30
CA LYS A 9 -10.62 -6.27 4.66
C LYS A 9 -11.24 -4.89 4.44
N SER A 10 -10.87 -3.90 5.27
CA SER A 10 -11.26 -2.49 5.07
C SER A 10 -10.37 -1.78 4.04
N GLN A 11 -10.78 -0.59 3.62
CA GLN A 11 -9.95 0.24 2.73
C GLN A 11 -8.61 0.58 3.37
N LEU A 12 -8.57 0.84 4.68
CA LEU A 12 -7.32 1.12 5.39
C LEU A 12 -6.38 -0.08 5.34
N GLN A 13 -6.90 -1.29 5.55
CA GLN A 13 -6.10 -2.51 5.39
C GLN A 13 -5.56 -2.68 3.97
N SER A 14 -6.36 -2.33 2.95
CA SER A 14 -5.95 -2.42 1.54
C SER A 14 -4.84 -1.42 1.21
N TYR A 15 -4.87 -0.20 1.76
CA TYR A 15 -3.78 0.76 1.61
C TYR A 15 -2.52 0.36 2.39
N GLY A 16 -2.67 -0.31 3.53
CA GLY A 16 -1.56 -0.82 4.33
C GLY A 16 -0.75 -1.92 3.62
N GLU A 17 -1.31 -2.62 2.63
CA GLU A 17 -0.63 -3.70 1.92
C GLU A 17 0.61 -3.26 1.12
N CYS A 18 0.85 -1.95 0.97
CA CYS A 18 2.06 -1.41 0.36
C CYS A 18 3.35 -1.86 1.08
N VAL A 19 3.28 -2.11 2.39
CA VAL A 19 4.42 -2.57 3.21
C VAL A 19 4.91 -3.96 2.82
N TYR A 20 4.09 -4.73 2.09
CA TYR A 20 4.45 -6.07 1.62
C TYR A 20 5.18 -6.06 0.26
N SER A 21 5.43 -4.89 -0.34
CA SER A 21 6.24 -4.76 -1.55
C SER A 21 7.74 -4.89 -1.26
N ILE A 22 8.17 -6.07 -0.80
CA ILE A 22 9.50 -6.35 -0.22
C ILE A 22 10.51 -6.99 -1.20
N GLY A 23 10.16 -7.15 -2.47
CA GLY A 23 11.03 -7.82 -3.45
C GLY A 23 12.34 -7.08 -3.72
N GLU A 24 12.31 -5.74 -3.61
CA GLU A 24 13.48 -4.86 -3.69
C GLU A 24 13.27 -3.65 -2.75
N ASP A 25 14.35 -3.09 -2.20
CA ASP A 25 14.31 -1.85 -1.42
C ASP A 25 14.21 -0.62 -2.34
N LEU A 26 13.03 -0.42 -2.93
CA LEU A 26 12.77 0.69 -3.84
C LEU A 26 12.74 2.04 -3.10
N LEU A 27 12.31 2.07 -1.84
CA LEU A 27 12.28 3.29 -1.03
C LEU A 27 13.70 3.75 -0.66
N GLY A 28 14.59 2.83 -0.28
CA GLY A 28 16.01 3.14 -0.08
C GLY A 28 16.66 3.68 -1.35
N ARG A 29 16.37 3.06 -2.51
CA ARG A 29 16.86 3.53 -3.83
C ARG A 29 16.36 4.93 -4.20
N CYS A 30 15.15 5.32 -3.76
CA CYS A 30 14.67 6.69 -3.91
C CYS A 30 15.55 7.70 -3.15
N ALA A 31 16.11 7.32 -2.00
CA ALA A 31 16.96 8.19 -1.19
C ALA A 31 18.44 8.15 -1.62
N GLU A 32 18.95 6.97 -1.97
CA GLU A 32 20.38 6.72 -2.17
C GLU A 32 20.83 6.77 -3.64
N GLY A 33 19.88 6.87 -4.59
CA GLY A 33 20.19 6.92 -6.04
C GLY A 33 21.10 8.09 -6.43
N LYS A 34 22.11 7.81 -7.26
CA LYS A 34 23.19 8.76 -7.60
C LYS A 34 22.71 9.87 -8.52
N SER A 35 21.77 9.56 -9.41
CA SER A 35 21.19 10.53 -10.35
C SER A 35 19.72 10.79 -10.07
N SER A 36 19.21 11.93 -10.55
CA SER A 36 17.77 12.24 -10.51
C SER A 36 16.94 11.22 -11.28
N LEU A 37 17.47 10.70 -12.39
CA LEU A 37 16.79 9.67 -13.20
C LEU A 37 16.69 8.33 -12.45
N GLU A 38 17.75 7.90 -11.76
CA GLU A 38 17.72 6.69 -10.94
C GLU A 38 16.66 6.77 -9.83
N ARG A 39 16.64 7.90 -9.10
CA ARG A 39 15.65 8.11 -8.03
C ARG A 39 14.23 8.18 -8.58
N PHE A 40 14.03 8.81 -9.74
CA PHE A 40 12.73 8.87 -10.40
C PHE A 40 12.25 7.48 -10.83
N ASN A 41 13.12 6.66 -11.43
CA ASN A 41 12.79 5.29 -11.81
C ASN A 41 12.43 4.44 -10.58
N ALA A 42 13.13 4.60 -9.46
CA ALA A 42 12.80 3.92 -8.21
C ALA A 42 11.41 4.33 -7.68
N ALA A 43 11.07 5.62 -7.73
CA ALA A 43 9.75 6.12 -7.32
C ALA A 43 8.62 5.55 -8.21
N VAL A 44 8.82 5.52 -9.53
CA VAL A 44 7.85 4.92 -10.47
C VAL A 44 7.70 3.42 -10.22
N ALA A 45 8.82 2.70 -10.05
CA ALA A 45 8.81 1.28 -9.72
C ALA A 45 8.07 1.01 -8.40
N TRP A 46 8.27 1.85 -7.38
CA TRP A 46 7.56 1.75 -6.11
C TRP A 46 6.04 1.91 -6.31
N CYS A 47 5.59 2.96 -6.98
CA CYS A 47 4.17 3.20 -7.26
C CYS A 47 3.50 2.01 -7.98
N ILE A 48 4.18 1.42 -8.96
CA ILE A 48 3.70 0.22 -9.65
C ILE A 48 3.65 -0.95 -8.66
N SER A 49 4.72 -1.15 -7.89
CA SER A 49 4.84 -2.27 -6.94
C SER A 49 3.77 -2.25 -5.85
N THR A 50 3.21 -1.09 -5.46
CA THR A 50 2.16 -0.98 -4.45
C THR A 50 0.75 -1.16 -5.03
N THR A 51 0.61 -1.25 -6.35
CA THR A 51 -0.69 -1.46 -6.98
C THR A 51 -1.15 -2.90 -6.73
N ARG A 52 -2.30 -3.06 -6.07
CA ARG A 52 -2.94 -4.35 -5.79
C ARG A 52 -4.32 -4.38 -6.45
N PRO A 53 -4.49 -5.12 -7.57
CA PRO A 53 -5.79 -5.22 -8.20
C PRO A 53 -6.75 -5.99 -7.29
N VAL A 54 -7.95 -5.45 -7.14
CA VAL A 54 -9.03 -6.10 -6.40
C VAL A 54 -9.66 -7.17 -7.30
N ALA A 55 -10.09 -8.29 -6.70
CA ALA A 55 -10.87 -9.29 -7.43
C ALA A 55 -12.10 -8.63 -8.07
N PHE A 56 -12.37 -8.94 -9.34
CA PHE A 56 -13.44 -8.30 -10.10
C PHE A 56 -14.79 -8.41 -9.36
N GLY A 57 -15.50 -7.29 -9.23
CA GLY A 57 -16.80 -7.23 -8.56
C GLY A 57 -16.74 -7.23 -7.02
N MET A 58 -15.54 -7.24 -6.43
CA MET A 58 -15.38 -7.10 -4.99
C MET A 58 -14.87 -5.71 -4.61
N ALA A 59 -15.16 -5.28 -3.39
CA ALA A 59 -14.62 -4.06 -2.81
C ALA A 59 -14.20 -4.29 -1.35
N PRO A 60 -13.17 -3.59 -0.84
CA PRO A 60 -12.94 -3.55 0.60
C PRO A 60 -14.13 -2.92 1.35
N PHE A 61 -14.25 -3.18 2.65
CA PHE A 61 -15.21 -2.48 3.50
C PHE A 61 -14.87 -0.99 3.60
N ASN A 62 -15.89 -0.13 3.58
CA ASN A 62 -15.74 1.29 3.88
C ASN A 62 -15.40 1.46 5.36
N PRO A 63 -14.28 2.10 5.72
CA PRO A 63 -13.95 2.38 7.09
C PRO A 63 -14.97 3.32 7.74
N ILE A 64 -15.17 3.20 9.04
CA ILE A 64 -15.98 4.16 9.82
C ILE A 64 -15.11 5.35 10.26
N LEU A 65 -15.73 6.49 10.57
CA LEU A 65 -15.02 7.66 11.10
C LEU A 65 -14.22 7.28 12.36
N GLY A 66 -12.91 7.61 12.37
CA GLY A 66 -12.01 7.27 13.47
C GLY A 66 -11.56 5.81 13.50
N GLU A 67 -11.89 4.99 12.48
CA GLU A 67 -11.22 3.71 12.29
C GLU A 67 -9.74 3.94 12.00
N THR A 68 -8.88 3.14 12.62
CA THR A 68 -7.43 3.18 12.40
C THR A 68 -6.89 1.82 11.96
N HIS A 69 -5.87 1.81 11.12
CA HIS A 69 -5.11 0.61 10.78
C HIS A 69 -3.60 0.88 10.91
N HIS A 70 -2.90 -0.04 11.56
CA HIS A 70 -1.44 -0.03 11.68
C HIS A 70 -0.86 -1.33 11.15
N VAL A 71 0.20 -1.21 10.35
CA VAL A 71 0.96 -2.35 9.84
C VAL A 71 2.44 -1.97 9.73
N SER A 72 3.30 -2.92 10.11
CA SER A 72 4.75 -2.77 10.07
C SER A 72 5.39 -3.94 9.35
N MET A 73 6.43 -3.66 8.57
CA MET A 73 7.30 -4.67 7.97
C MET A 73 8.74 -4.17 7.98
N GLY A 74 9.60 -4.81 8.77
CA GLY A 74 10.98 -4.37 8.95
C GLY A 74 11.05 -2.95 9.53
N SER A 75 11.70 -2.02 8.82
CA SER A 75 11.83 -0.62 9.20
C SER A 75 10.68 0.27 8.71
N LEU A 76 9.79 -0.24 7.85
CA LEU A 76 8.66 0.51 7.31
C LEU A 76 7.42 0.32 8.19
N ASN A 77 6.87 1.43 8.70
CA ASN A 77 5.70 1.45 9.56
C ASN A 77 4.65 2.37 8.92
N VAL A 78 3.42 1.90 8.82
CA VAL A 78 2.31 2.62 8.20
C VAL A 78 1.15 2.68 9.19
N LEU A 79 0.68 3.90 9.44
CA LEU A 79 -0.53 4.21 10.20
C LEU A 79 -1.52 4.93 9.29
N LEU A 80 -2.77 4.48 9.30
CA LEU A 80 -3.85 4.98 8.46
C LEU A 80 -5.08 5.23 9.34
N GLU A 81 -5.83 6.28 9.03
CA GLU A 81 -7.05 6.68 9.73
C GLU A 81 -8.08 7.19 8.73
N GLN A 82 -9.37 6.98 9.04
CA GLN A 82 -10.52 7.45 8.27
C GLN A 82 -11.13 8.74 8.83
#